data_AF-A0AB39L438-F1
#
_entry.id   AF-A0AB39L438-F1
#
_cell.length_a   1.000
_cell.length_b   1.000
_cell.length_c   1.000
_cell.angle_alpha   90.00
_cell.angle_beta   90.00
_cell.angle_gamma   90.00
#
_symmetry.space_group_name_H-M   'P 1'
#
loop_
_entity.id
_entity.type
_entity.pdbx_description
1 polymer ?
#
loop_
_entity_poly.entity_id
_entity_poly.type
_entity_poly.pdbx_seq_one_letter_code
_entity_poly.pdbx_strand_id
1 'polypeptide(L)'
;MEEDLFEGPARALPASAPMARRAAAYTSRPDGPSAAPVRHRAGYGPFVGFLASRGIDPRTTARDPVALVGQLRAHHREMMDRPGLAEAAAVFLGNALTALRPDACWVGDIVRGPRQRITPLTLLTRLGDATPEQLEQLSERVRAWAAAVYAEPLDFPEPVPRTLPHPYVRPAGAEPGDAGALEQIALALLTHLQANYRVAVRSGAPPSLPTGDDLEGGGWAVTVEPGSPDAAPLAMAVSPVRGVAVRAGALTGFRFPAMPRDVFEEHHRLRNPAGEVIWPTEADLRDLEQTVLAVAEGRFAERFPGPEPDWFEHALAYERGAGSTRKRGGGLHTAQGAEILDAARTRVAGLQRGWQPWPLAG
;
A
#
# COMPACT_ATOMS: atom_id res chain seq x y z
N MET A 1 4.42 22.27 -30.07
CA MET A 1 3.58 21.09 -30.38
C MET A 1 2.46 21.06 -29.38
N GLU A 2 1.25 20.80 -29.83
CA GLU A 2 0.03 20.90 -29.02
C GLU A 2 -0.07 19.67 -28.09
N GLU A 3 -0.13 19.91 -26.78
CA GLU A 3 -0.31 18.88 -25.74
C GLU A 3 -1.77 18.90 -25.27
N ASP A 4 -2.70 18.68 -26.19
CA ASP A 4 -4.16 18.73 -25.98
C ASP A 4 -4.85 17.36 -26.13
N LEU A 5 -4.07 16.27 -26.17
CA LEU A 5 -4.57 14.93 -26.48
C LEU A 5 -5.36 14.28 -25.34
N PHE A 6 -5.18 14.77 -24.11
CA PHE A 6 -5.79 14.24 -22.90
C PHE A 6 -6.70 15.28 -22.23
N GLU A 7 -7.66 14.82 -21.45
CA GLU A 7 -8.68 15.67 -20.82
C GLU A 7 -8.06 16.71 -19.86
N GLY A 8 -8.48 17.96 -20.01
CA GLY A 8 -8.03 19.09 -19.19
C GLY A 8 -6.67 19.67 -19.61
N PRO A 9 -6.25 20.80 -19.02
CA PRO A 9 -4.99 21.43 -19.37
C PRO A 9 -3.79 20.56 -18.91
N ALA A 10 -2.77 20.45 -19.76
CA ALA A 10 -1.50 19.83 -19.38
C ALA A 10 -0.87 20.62 -18.23
N ARG A 11 -0.47 19.94 -17.15
CA ARG A 11 0.13 20.55 -15.96
C ARG A 11 1.52 20.02 -15.72
N ALA A 12 2.41 20.89 -15.25
CA ALA A 12 3.66 20.47 -14.64
C ALA A 12 3.35 19.75 -13.31
N LEU A 13 4.19 18.79 -12.95
CA LEU A 13 4.13 18.22 -11.60
C LEU A 13 4.59 19.28 -10.60
N PRO A 14 3.96 19.34 -9.40
CA PRO A 14 4.50 20.16 -8.32
C PRO A 14 5.94 19.73 -8.04
N ALA A 15 6.82 20.69 -7.76
CA ALA A 15 8.21 20.42 -7.43
C ALA A 15 8.27 19.44 -6.25
N SER A 16 8.68 18.20 -6.52
CA SER A 16 8.91 17.22 -5.47
C SER A 16 10.06 17.72 -4.60
N ALA A 17 9.84 17.83 -3.29
CA ALA A 17 10.97 17.82 -2.35
C ALA A 17 11.83 16.57 -2.67
N PRO A 18 13.16 16.66 -2.61
CA PRO A 18 14.06 15.62 -3.10
C PRO A 18 13.75 14.27 -2.42
N MET A 19 13.13 13.35 -3.17
CA MET A 19 12.92 11.98 -2.73
C MET A 19 14.25 11.25 -2.78
N ALA A 20 14.77 10.86 -1.62
CA ALA A 20 15.87 9.90 -1.52
C ALA A 20 15.46 8.60 -2.26
N ARG A 21 16.23 8.25 -3.30
CA ARG A 21 16.07 6.98 -4.00
C ARG A 21 16.36 5.83 -3.02
N ARG A 22 15.50 4.81 -3.01
CA ARG A 22 15.57 3.54 -2.22
C ARG A 22 15.03 3.56 -0.79
N ALA A 23 13.85 4.13 -0.57
CA ALA A 23 12.98 3.74 0.55
C ALA A 23 11.53 3.72 0.06
N ALA A 24 10.75 2.70 0.44
CA ALA A 24 9.31 2.73 0.30
C ALA A 24 8.75 3.74 1.31
N ALA A 25 8.80 5.03 0.96
CA ALA A 25 8.21 6.06 1.78
C ALA A 25 6.68 5.95 1.70
N TYR A 26 6.05 5.64 2.83
CA TYR A 26 4.68 6.08 3.08
C TYR A 26 4.69 7.60 3.01
N THR A 27 4.18 8.16 1.92
CA THR A 27 3.98 9.59 1.83
C THR A 27 2.82 9.96 2.73
N SER A 28 3.13 10.36 3.96
CA SER A 28 2.30 11.32 4.68
C SER A 28 2.06 12.49 3.73
N ARG A 29 0.79 12.78 3.46
CA ARG A 29 0.38 13.96 2.68
C ARG A 29 1.05 15.18 3.33
N PRO A 30 1.87 15.97 2.60
CA PRO A 30 2.44 17.19 3.18
C PRO A 30 1.30 18.12 3.59
N ASP A 31 1.42 18.71 4.78
CA ASP A 31 0.47 19.70 5.30
C ASP A 31 0.48 20.92 4.36
N GLY A 32 -0.60 21.08 3.61
CA GLY A 32 -0.84 22.18 2.66
C GLY A 32 -2.13 21.92 1.87
N PRO A 33 -2.77 22.96 1.29
CA PRO A 33 -3.92 22.76 0.41
C PRO A 33 -3.50 21.82 -0.71
N SER A 34 -4.06 20.62 -0.71
CA SER A 34 -3.71 19.55 -1.64
C SER A 34 -3.80 20.08 -3.06
N ALA A 35 -2.65 20.20 -3.75
CA ALA A 35 -2.64 20.43 -5.18
C ALA A 35 -3.55 19.37 -5.82
N ALA A 36 -4.45 19.81 -6.69
CA ALA A 36 -5.39 18.91 -7.36
C ALA A 36 -4.61 17.79 -8.07
N PRO A 37 -5.09 16.54 -8.03
CA PRO A 37 -4.40 15.41 -8.66
C PRO A 37 -4.14 15.69 -10.14
N VAL A 38 -2.89 15.52 -10.56
CA VAL A 38 -2.48 15.76 -11.95
C VAL A 38 -2.89 14.55 -12.80
N ARG A 39 -3.90 14.69 -13.64
CA ARG A 39 -4.31 13.64 -14.60
C ARG A 39 -3.66 13.79 -15.97
N HIS A 40 -3.32 15.02 -16.35
CA HIS A 40 -2.68 15.34 -17.62
C HIS A 40 -1.34 16.01 -17.35
N ARG A 41 -0.25 15.26 -17.51
CA ARG A 41 1.13 15.75 -17.31
C ARG A 41 1.71 16.29 -18.62
N ALA A 42 2.29 17.49 -18.57
CA ALA A 42 2.98 18.11 -19.70
C ALA A 42 4.35 17.45 -20.01
N GLY A 43 4.89 17.67 -21.21
CA GLY A 43 6.23 17.23 -21.63
C GLY A 43 6.27 16.00 -22.54
N TYR A 44 5.15 15.62 -23.16
CA TYR A 44 5.07 14.52 -24.11
C TYR A 44 5.05 14.97 -25.59
N GLY A 45 5.03 16.27 -25.85
CA GLY A 45 5.05 16.86 -27.20
C GLY A 45 6.12 16.27 -28.13
N PRO A 46 7.39 16.08 -27.71
CA PRO A 46 8.41 15.43 -28.53
C PRO A 46 7.99 14.05 -29.07
N PHE A 47 7.28 13.27 -28.26
CA PHE A 47 6.78 11.96 -28.66
C PHE A 47 5.58 12.05 -29.61
N VAL A 48 4.71 13.06 -29.46
CA VAL A 48 3.62 13.33 -30.42
C VAL A 48 4.19 13.62 -31.80
N GLY A 49 5.21 14.48 -31.88
CA GLY A 49 5.90 14.77 -33.14
C GLY A 49 6.58 13.54 -33.74
N PHE A 50 7.15 12.68 -32.89
CA PHE A 50 7.78 11.42 -33.29
C PHE A 50 6.78 10.43 -33.92
N LEU A 51 5.58 10.30 -33.34
CA LEU A 51 4.52 9.46 -33.90
C LEU A 51 4.00 10.05 -35.22
N ALA A 52 3.74 11.36 -35.25
CA ALA A 52 3.25 12.05 -36.44
C ALA A 52 4.24 11.94 -37.63
N SER A 53 5.55 12.03 -37.38
CA SER A 53 6.57 11.88 -38.43
C SER A 53 6.62 10.47 -39.05
N ARG A 54 5.93 9.49 -38.46
CA ARG A 54 5.80 8.11 -38.94
C ARG A 54 4.42 7.80 -39.52
N GLY A 55 3.57 8.82 -39.65
CA GLY A 55 2.18 8.64 -40.07
C GLY A 55 1.32 7.92 -39.04
N ILE A 56 1.75 7.87 -37.76
CA ILE A 56 0.96 7.30 -36.68
C ILE A 56 0.14 8.42 -36.06
N ASP A 57 -1.17 8.23 -35.98
CA ASP A 57 -2.07 9.18 -35.31
C ASP A 57 -1.92 9.07 -33.78
N PRO A 58 -1.43 10.14 -33.09
CA PRO A 58 -1.30 10.14 -31.64
C PRO A 58 -2.64 10.04 -30.90
N ARG A 59 -3.75 10.55 -31.48
CA ARG A 59 -5.08 10.47 -30.83
C ARG A 59 -5.59 9.05 -30.76
N THR A 60 -5.44 8.30 -31.85
CA THR A 60 -5.77 6.88 -31.89
C THR A 60 -4.90 6.08 -30.93
N THR A 61 -3.60 6.36 -30.90
CA THR A 61 -2.66 5.66 -30.00
C THR A 61 -2.91 5.98 -28.52
N ALA A 62 -3.33 7.20 -28.19
CA ALA A 62 -3.69 7.59 -26.82
C ALA A 62 -4.91 6.83 -26.26
N ARG A 63 -5.82 6.39 -27.14
CA ARG A 63 -7.07 5.69 -26.76
C ARG A 63 -6.94 4.17 -26.77
N ASP A 64 -5.91 3.64 -27.44
CA ASP A 64 -5.62 2.22 -27.51
C ASP A 64 -4.27 1.91 -26.83
N PRO A 65 -4.27 1.53 -25.55
CA PRO A 65 -3.03 1.23 -24.83
C PRO A 65 -2.28 0.02 -25.39
N VAL A 66 -2.96 -0.91 -26.07
CA VAL A 66 -2.31 -2.08 -26.68
C VAL A 66 -1.58 -1.64 -27.94
N ALA A 67 -2.22 -0.83 -28.78
CA ALA A 67 -1.54 -0.20 -29.92
C ALA A 67 -0.35 0.64 -29.45
N LEU A 68 -0.49 1.40 -28.37
CA LEU A 68 0.60 2.17 -27.78
C LEU A 68 1.78 1.29 -27.34
N VAL A 69 1.54 0.21 -26.59
CA VAL A 69 2.61 -0.73 -26.20
C VAL A 69 3.31 -1.30 -27.44
N GLY A 70 2.54 -1.64 -28.48
CA GLY A 70 3.08 -2.07 -29.78
C GLY A 70 4.00 -1.02 -30.41
N GLN A 71 3.58 0.25 -30.47
CA GLN A 71 4.39 1.33 -31.03
C GLN A 71 5.64 1.60 -30.20
N LEU A 72 5.52 1.58 -28.88
CA LEU A 72 6.67 1.75 -27.98
C LEU A 72 7.70 0.62 -28.16
N ARG A 73 7.25 -0.62 -28.39
CA ARG A 73 8.12 -1.75 -28.69
C ARG A 73 8.80 -1.60 -30.04
N ALA A 74 8.02 -1.33 -31.09
CA ALA A 74 8.50 -1.22 -32.47
C ALA A 74 9.58 -0.13 -32.62
N HIS A 75 9.48 0.93 -31.82
CA HIS A 75 10.37 2.08 -31.88
C HIS A 75 11.32 2.21 -30.67
N HIS A 76 11.41 1.16 -29.84
CA HIS A 76 12.14 1.21 -28.57
C HIS A 76 13.57 1.73 -28.73
N ARG A 77 14.35 1.15 -29.65
CA ARG A 77 15.76 1.51 -29.85
C ARG A 77 15.94 2.99 -30.20
N GLU A 78 15.16 3.48 -31.16
CA GLU A 78 15.24 4.88 -31.60
C GLU A 78 14.80 5.88 -30.53
N MET A 79 13.84 5.50 -29.67
CA MET A 79 13.46 6.32 -28.52
C MET A 79 14.56 6.39 -27.46
N MET A 80 15.26 5.27 -27.21
CA MET A 80 16.34 5.22 -26.23
C MET A 80 17.60 5.95 -26.70
N ASP A 81 17.86 5.96 -28.01
CA ASP A 81 19.03 6.62 -28.60
C ASP A 81 18.86 8.16 -28.72
N ARG A 82 17.63 8.68 -28.58
CA ARG A 82 17.33 10.11 -28.72
C ARG A 82 17.13 10.79 -27.36
N PRO A 83 17.93 11.81 -27.01
CA PRO A 83 17.80 12.53 -25.74
C PRO A 83 16.38 13.09 -25.54
N GLY A 84 15.77 12.81 -24.39
CA GLY A 84 14.46 13.34 -24.00
C GLY A 84 13.25 12.64 -24.62
N LEU A 85 13.44 11.79 -25.63
CA LEU A 85 12.33 11.13 -26.32
C LEU A 85 11.74 9.98 -25.50
N ALA A 86 12.57 9.23 -24.78
CA ALA A 86 12.13 8.19 -23.87
C ALA A 86 11.29 8.77 -22.71
N GLU A 87 11.70 9.91 -22.16
CA GLU A 87 10.95 10.62 -21.13
C GLU A 87 9.60 11.13 -21.65
N ALA A 88 9.59 11.73 -22.84
CA ALA A 88 8.35 12.17 -23.48
C ALA A 88 7.39 11.01 -23.76
N ALA A 89 7.91 9.87 -24.24
CA ALA A 89 7.14 8.64 -24.45
C ALA A 89 6.57 8.08 -23.14
N ALA A 90 7.36 8.11 -22.06
CA ALA A 90 6.90 7.72 -20.73
C ALA A 90 5.78 8.63 -20.21
N VAL A 91 5.86 9.94 -20.43
CA VAL A 91 4.78 10.87 -20.08
C VAL A 91 3.52 10.58 -20.91
N PHE A 92 3.66 10.33 -22.22
CA PHE A 92 2.52 9.94 -23.07
C PHE A 92 1.85 8.65 -22.58
N LEU A 93 2.64 7.61 -22.29
CA LEU A 93 2.15 6.34 -21.74
C LEU A 93 1.43 6.53 -20.42
N GLY A 94 1.99 7.32 -19.51
CA GLY A 94 1.33 7.57 -18.24
C GLY A 94 0.01 8.34 -18.40
N ASN A 95 -0.04 9.33 -19.29
CA ASN A 95 -1.27 10.07 -19.59
C ASN A 95 -2.35 9.15 -20.22
N ALA A 96 -1.97 8.26 -21.13
CA ALA A 96 -2.86 7.26 -21.73
C ALA A 96 -3.43 6.31 -20.67
N LEU A 97 -2.59 5.84 -19.75
CA LEU A 97 -3.05 5.05 -18.60
C LEU A 97 -4.04 5.88 -17.76
N THR A 98 -3.71 7.09 -17.33
CA THR A 98 -4.64 7.92 -16.54
C THR A 98 -5.95 8.26 -17.26
N ALA A 99 -5.97 8.28 -18.60
CA ALA A 99 -7.18 8.54 -19.37
C ALA A 99 -8.13 7.32 -19.41
N LEU A 100 -7.58 6.11 -19.41
CA LEU A 100 -8.36 4.86 -19.36
C LEU A 100 -9.08 4.68 -18.03
N ARG A 101 -8.73 5.46 -17.00
CA ARG A 101 -9.30 5.33 -15.66
C ARG A 101 -9.58 6.64 -14.95
N PRO A 102 -10.84 6.91 -14.54
CA PRO A 102 -11.21 8.15 -13.87
C PRO A 102 -10.47 8.40 -12.55
N ASP A 103 -10.10 7.33 -11.85
CA ASP A 103 -9.49 7.36 -10.52
C ASP A 103 -7.95 7.32 -10.53
N ALA A 104 -7.34 7.28 -11.71
CA ALA A 104 -5.89 7.27 -11.87
C ALA A 104 -5.33 8.70 -12.00
N CYS A 105 -4.19 8.95 -11.35
CA CYS A 105 -3.49 10.24 -11.42
C CYS A 105 -1.96 10.07 -11.31
N TRP A 106 -1.23 11.10 -11.72
CA TRP A 106 0.21 11.19 -11.52
C TRP A 106 0.57 11.55 -10.08
N VAL A 107 1.58 10.88 -9.54
CA VAL A 107 2.25 11.20 -8.28
C VAL A 107 3.76 11.06 -8.51
N GLY A 108 4.46 12.19 -8.65
CA GLY A 108 5.85 12.18 -9.09
C GLY A 108 6.00 11.55 -10.48
N ASP A 109 6.92 10.62 -10.65
CA ASP A 109 7.17 9.88 -11.90
C ASP A 109 6.28 8.64 -12.09
N ILE A 110 5.29 8.45 -11.22
CA ILE A 110 4.43 7.27 -11.17
C ILE A 110 3.00 7.63 -11.55
N VAL A 111 2.36 6.75 -12.33
CA VAL A 111 0.89 6.73 -12.46
C VAL A 111 0.33 5.85 -11.35
N ARG A 112 -0.43 6.47 -10.46
CA ARG A 112 -1.10 5.84 -9.33
C ARG A 112 -2.55 5.58 -9.68
N GLY A 113 -2.94 4.31 -9.70
CA GLY A 113 -4.31 3.90 -9.47
C GLY A 113 -4.57 3.64 -7.97
N PRO A 114 -5.79 3.23 -7.59
CA PRO A 114 -6.16 2.96 -6.19
C PRO A 114 -5.28 1.91 -5.52
N ARG A 115 -4.82 0.90 -6.28
CA ARG A 115 -4.13 -0.30 -5.75
C ARG A 115 -2.86 -0.71 -6.50
N GLN A 116 -2.50 0.00 -7.57
CA GLN A 116 -1.35 -0.32 -8.40
C GLN A 116 -0.60 0.95 -8.77
N ARG A 117 0.72 0.82 -8.91
CA ARG A 117 1.64 1.88 -9.29
C ARG A 117 2.36 1.43 -10.55
N ILE A 118 2.32 2.27 -11.58
CA ILE A 118 3.03 2.03 -12.82
C ILE A 118 4.05 3.16 -12.96
N THR A 119 5.33 2.82 -13.06
CA THR A 119 6.38 3.77 -13.44
C THR A 119 6.53 3.70 -14.95
N PRO A 120 6.00 4.65 -15.73
CA PRO A 120 5.93 4.50 -17.19
C PRO A 120 7.31 4.37 -17.85
N LEU A 121 8.32 5.07 -17.30
CA LEU A 121 9.70 4.97 -17.80
C LEU A 121 10.30 3.58 -17.55
N THR A 122 10.12 3.00 -16.36
CA THR A 122 10.58 1.63 -16.07
C THR A 122 9.88 0.61 -16.96
N LEU A 123 8.59 0.82 -17.23
CA LEU A 123 7.85 -0.04 -18.15
C LEU A 123 8.42 0.07 -19.57
N LEU A 124 8.69 1.30 -20.04
CA LEU A 124 9.31 1.56 -21.34
C LEU A 124 10.66 0.88 -21.49
N THR A 125 11.57 1.02 -20.51
CA THR A 125 12.90 0.40 -20.56
C THR A 125 12.83 -1.13 -20.63
N ARG A 126 11.84 -1.74 -19.97
CA ARG A 126 11.67 -3.21 -20.00
C ARG A 126 11.09 -3.73 -21.31
N LEU A 127 10.43 -2.88 -22.10
CA LEU A 127 9.88 -3.30 -23.40
C LEU A 127 10.99 -3.73 -24.36
N GLY A 128 12.21 -3.16 -24.26
CA GLY A 128 13.35 -3.48 -25.12
C GLY A 128 13.75 -4.95 -25.17
N ASP A 129 13.62 -5.65 -24.05
CA ASP A 129 14.05 -7.04 -23.92
C ASP A 129 12.87 -8.02 -23.82
N ALA A 130 11.64 -7.52 -23.93
CA ALA A 130 10.44 -8.32 -23.75
C ALA A 130 10.25 -9.33 -24.90
N THR A 131 10.00 -10.60 -24.55
CA THR A 131 9.57 -11.63 -25.51
C THR A 131 8.13 -11.38 -25.99
N PRO A 132 7.69 -11.99 -27.10
CA PRO A 132 6.30 -11.90 -27.56
C PRO A 132 5.29 -12.28 -26.47
N GLU A 133 5.57 -13.33 -25.69
CA GLU A 133 4.72 -13.79 -24.59
C GLU A 133 4.66 -12.75 -23.46
N GLN A 134 5.79 -12.12 -23.13
CA GLN A 134 5.84 -11.06 -22.12
C GLN A 134 5.07 -9.80 -22.57
N LEU A 135 5.07 -9.50 -23.87
CA LEU A 135 4.28 -8.40 -24.44
C LEU A 135 2.78 -8.69 -24.43
N GLU A 136 2.40 -9.94 -24.70
CA GLU A 136 1.01 -10.38 -24.60
C GLU A 136 0.52 -10.30 -23.15
N GLN A 137 1.28 -10.86 -22.19
CA GLN A 137 0.98 -10.74 -20.77
C GLN A 137 0.91 -9.28 -20.29
N LEU A 138 1.79 -8.41 -20.79
CA LEU A 138 1.72 -6.98 -20.47
C LEU A 138 0.44 -6.34 -21.03
N SER A 139 0.08 -6.66 -22.28
CA SER A 139 -1.13 -6.15 -22.92
C SER A 139 -2.38 -6.60 -22.19
N GLU A 140 -2.44 -7.88 -21.78
CA GLU A 140 -3.50 -8.41 -20.92
C GLU A 140 -3.55 -7.69 -19.58
N ARG A 141 -2.41 -7.45 -18.94
CA ARG A 141 -2.36 -6.69 -17.68
C ARG A 141 -2.88 -5.26 -17.83
N VAL A 142 -2.56 -4.58 -18.93
CA VAL A 142 -3.07 -3.23 -19.19
C VAL A 142 -4.58 -3.24 -19.49
N ARG A 143 -5.07 -4.23 -20.24
CA ARG A 143 -6.52 -4.44 -20.46
C ARG A 143 -7.25 -4.74 -19.16
N ALA A 144 -6.73 -5.67 -18.34
CA ALA A 144 -7.28 -6.00 -17.04
C ALA A 144 -7.26 -4.79 -16.10
N TRP A 145 -6.21 -3.98 -16.16
CA TRP A 145 -6.13 -2.74 -15.40
C TRP A 145 -7.19 -1.72 -15.80
N ALA A 146 -7.46 -1.56 -17.11
CA ALA A 146 -8.48 -0.66 -17.64
C ALA A 146 -9.91 -1.17 -17.41
N ALA A 147 -10.12 -2.49 -17.53
CA ALA A 147 -11.41 -3.14 -17.37
C ALA A 147 -11.80 -3.43 -15.91
N ALA A 148 -10.86 -3.26 -14.96
CA ALA A 148 -11.14 -3.43 -13.54
C ALA A 148 -12.19 -2.41 -13.09
N VAL A 149 -13.46 -2.84 -13.11
CA VAL A 149 -14.56 -2.19 -12.39
C VAL A 149 -14.26 -2.41 -10.92
N TYR A 150 -13.97 -1.33 -10.20
CA TYR A 150 -13.75 -1.46 -8.77
C TYR A 150 -15.08 -1.72 -8.10
N ALA A 151 -15.17 -2.85 -7.42
CA ALA A 151 -16.11 -3.04 -6.33
C ALA A 151 -16.02 -1.81 -5.42
N GLU A 152 -17.17 -1.31 -5.00
CA GLU A 152 -17.31 -0.13 -4.15
C GLU A 152 -16.26 -0.14 -3.02
N PRO A 153 -15.80 1.05 -2.56
CA PRO A 153 -14.94 1.17 -1.40
C PRO A 153 -15.41 0.21 -0.30
N LEU A 154 -14.48 -0.38 0.44
CA LEU A 154 -14.87 -1.14 1.62
C LEU A 154 -15.68 -0.22 2.53
N ASP A 155 -16.96 -0.54 2.71
CA ASP A 155 -17.80 0.18 3.64
C ASP A 155 -17.20 0.00 5.03
N PHE A 156 -16.85 1.13 5.64
CA PHE A 156 -16.53 1.16 7.05
C PHE A 156 -17.85 1.36 7.78
N PRO A 157 -18.12 0.63 8.88
CA PRO A 157 -19.15 1.09 9.79
C PRO A 157 -18.81 2.53 10.19
N GLU A 158 -19.83 3.40 10.22
CA GLU A 158 -19.63 4.79 10.57
C GLU A 158 -18.97 4.85 11.95
N PRO A 159 -17.78 5.48 12.08
CA PRO A 159 -17.11 5.56 13.35
C PRO A 159 -18.01 6.34 14.29
N VAL A 160 -18.52 5.68 15.33
CA VAL A 160 -19.28 6.39 16.36
C VAL A 160 -18.30 7.30 17.08
N PRO A 161 -18.47 8.64 17.07
CA PRO A 161 -17.62 9.52 17.84
C PRO A 161 -17.73 9.12 19.32
N ARG A 162 -16.60 8.71 19.90
CA ARG A 162 -16.54 8.30 21.30
C ARG A 162 -15.46 9.09 22.00
N THR A 163 -15.84 9.78 23.07
CA THR A 163 -14.88 10.35 24.00
C THR A 163 -14.36 9.22 24.88
N LEU A 164 -13.08 8.89 24.73
CA LEU A 164 -12.44 7.89 25.59
C LEU A 164 -12.16 8.49 26.98
N PRO A 165 -12.39 7.74 28.07
CA PRO A 165 -12.05 8.18 29.42
C PRO A 165 -10.57 8.56 29.58
N HIS A 166 -9.69 7.81 28.92
CA HIS A 166 -8.24 8.00 28.97
C HIS A 166 -7.68 8.12 27.55
N PRO A 167 -7.55 9.35 26.99
CA PRO A 167 -7.00 9.53 25.66
C PRO A 167 -5.59 8.95 25.59
N TYR A 168 -5.25 8.35 24.44
CA TYR A 168 -3.91 7.85 24.22
C TYR A 168 -2.91 9.01 24.22
N VAL A 169 -1.79 8.82 24.92
CA VAL A 169 -0.67 9.77 24.94
C VAL A 169 0.59 8.98 24.64
N ARG A 170 1.33 9.40 23.61
CA ARG A 170 2.62 8.79 23.28
C ARG A 170 3.60 8.95 24.44
N PRO A 171 4.37 7.91 24.80
CA PRO A 171 5.43 8.03 25.81
C PRO A 171 6.46 9.09 25.42
N ALA A 172 6.82 9.96 26.36
CA ALA A 172 7.81 11.02 26.13
C ALA A 172 9.23 10.50 25.80
N GLY A 173 9.52 9.23 26.07
CA GLY A 173 10.79 8.58 25.73
C GLY A 173 10.80 7.86 24.38
N ALA A 174 9.68 7.84 23.65
CA ALA A 174 9.58 7.18 22.36
C ALA A 174 9.95 8.15 21.22
N GLU A 175 11.26 8.33 21.03
CA GLU A 175 11.82 9.26 20.04
C GLU A 175 12.19 8.56 18.72
N PRO A 176 12.00 9.22 17.56
CA PRO A 176 12.50 8.73 16.29
C PRO A 176 14.02 8.48 16.35
N GLY A 177 14.49 7.38 15.79
CA GLY A 177 15.90 7.00 15.85
C GLY A 177 16.29 6.12 17.04
N ASP A 178 15.41 5.92 18.03
CA ASP A 178 15.64 5.01 19.15
C ASP A 178 15.12 3.59 18.83
N ALA A 179 15.94 2.56 19.08
CA ALA A 179 15.54 1.16 18.92
C ALA A 179 14.39 0.77 19.85
N GLY A 180 14.30 1.40 21.03
CA GLY A 180 13.26 1.11 22.00
C GLY A 180 11.92 1.82 21.74
N ALA A 181 11.86 2.80 20.83
CA ALA A 181 10.69 3.66 20.68
C ALA A 181 9.42 2.88 20.27
N LEU A 182 9.54 1.94 19.33
CA LEU A 182 8.41 1.11 18.91
C LEU A 182 7.89 0.20 20.02
N GLU A 183 8.78 -0.35 20.85
CA GLU A 183 8.39 -1.17 21.99
C GLU A 183 7.67 -0.34 23.06
N GLN A 184 8.19 0.84 23.39
CA GLN A 184 7.56 1.77 24.33
C GLN A 184 6.14 2.16 23.86
N ILE A 185 5.98 2.46 22.57
CA ILE A 185 4.68 2.75 21.97
C ILE A 185 3.75 1.53 22.04
N ALA A 186 4.23 0.33 21.70
CA ALA A 186 3.43 -0.89 21.75
C ALA A 186 2.90 -1.20 23.17
N LEU A 187 3.73 -1.01 24.20
CA LEU A 187 3.33 -1.17 25.60
C LEU A 187 2.30 -0.10 26.03
N ALA A 188 2.51 1.16 25.63
CA ALA A 188 1.58 2.25 25.92
C ALA A 188 0.23 2.05 25.23
N LEU A 189 0.23 1.56 23.99
CA LEU A 189 -0.98 1.18 23.27
C LEU A 189 -1.70 0.04 23.96
N LEU A 190 -0.99 -1.02 24.37
CA LEU A 190 -1.61 -2.12 25.12
C LEU A 190 -2.28 -1.63 26.41
N THR A 191 -1.59 -0.77 27.16
CA THR A 191 -2.11 -0.15 28.38
C THR A 191 -3.36 0.68 28.09
N HIS A 192 -3.32 1.51 27.04
CA HIS A 192 -4.45 2.31 26.61
C HIS A 192 -5.66 1.44 26.21
N LEU A 193 -5.43 0.35 25.48
CA LEU A 193 -6.49 -0.58 25.06
C LEU A 193 -7.16 -1.25 26.26
N GLN A 194 -6.37 -1.71 27.23
CA GLN A 194 -6.89 -2.33 28.46
C GLN A 194 -7.66 -1.35 29.35
N ALA A 195 -7.25 -0.08 29.37
CA ALA A 195 -7.90 0.95 30.19
C ALA A 195 -9.24 1.42 29.60
N ASN A 196 -9.39 1.46 28.28
CA ASN A 196 -10.56 2.07 27.63
C ASN A 196 -11.54 1.08 27.01
N TYR A 197 -11.11 -0.16 26.73
CA TYR A 197 -11.93 -1.14 26.03
C TYR A 197 -12.11 -2.41 26.84
N ARG A 198 -13.26 -3.04 26.67
CA ARG A 198 -13.53 -4.37 27.22
C ARG A 198 -12.78 -5.39 26.37
N VAL A 199 -11.56 -5.75 26.81
CA VAL A 199 -10.66 -6.67 26.10
C VAL A 199 -10.10 -7.73 27.04
N ALA A 200 -9.76 -8.89 26.50
CA ALA A 200 -8.94 -9.91 27.15
C ALA A 200 -7.56 -9.95 26.48
N VAL A 201 -6.50 -9.90 27.29
CA VAL A 201 -5.11 -9.99 26.79
C VAL A 201 -4.55 -11.35 27.17
N ARG A 202 -4.00 -12.07 26.18
CA ARG A 202 -3.37 -13.37 26.35
C ARG A 202 -1.92 -13.30 25.88
N SER A 203 -1.01 -13.88 26.64
CA SER A 203 0.38 -14.05 26.21
C SER A 203 0.45 -15.03 25.03
N GLY A 204 1.33 -14.74 24.08
CA GLY A 204 1.48 -15.50 22.85
C GLY A 204 0.83 -14.82 21.64
N ALA A 205 1.43 -15.05 20.48
CA ALA A 205 0.90 -14.63 19.20
C ALA A 205 0.31 -15.83 18.44
N PRO A 206 -0.64 -15.57 17.54
CA PRO A 206 -1.13 -16.58 16.62
C PRO A 206 -0.05 -17.02 15.61
N PRO A 207 -0.17 -18.21 14.99
CA PRO A 207 0.88 -18.79 14.14
C PRO A 207 1.35 -17.94 12.94
N SER A 208 0.55 -16.95 12.53
CA SER A 208 0.88 -16.07 11.41
C SER A 208 1.75 -14.85 11.79
N LEU A 209 2.05 -14.70 13.08
CA LEU A 209 3.02 -13.73 13.60
C LEU A 209 4.22 -14.49 14.19
N PRO A 210 5.42 -13.88 14.20
CA PRO A 210 6.56 -14.46 14.91
C PRO A 210 6.20 -14.74 16.37
N THR A 211 6.53 -15.94 16.87
CA THR A 211 6.29 -16.35 18.27
C THR A 211 7.57 -16.77 18.93
N GLY A 212 7.70 -16.54 20.25
CA GLY A 212 8.69 -17.17 21.15
C GLY A 212 10.09 -17.35 20.56
N ASP A 213 10.34 -18.50 19.94
CA ASP A 213 11.60 -18.87 19.30
C ASP A 213 12.00 -17.96 18.12
N ASP A 214 11.04 -17.33 17.43
CA ASP A 214 11.26 -16.35 16.35
C ASP A 214 11.59 -14.94 16.86
N LEU A 215 11.36 -14.69 18.15
CA LEU A 215 11.58 -13.41 18.83
C LEU A 215 12.95 -13.40 19.51
N GLU A 216 14.00 -13.69 18.73
CA GLU A 216 15.38 -13.62 19.20
C GLU A 216 15.65 -12.31 19.97
N GLY A 217 16.33 -12.42 21.11
CA GLY A 217 16.79 -11.27 21.90
C GLY A 217 15.82 -10.74 22.97
N GLY A 218 14.81 -11.52 23.39
CA GLY A 218 13.96 -11.16 24.55
C GLY A 218 12.70 -10.38 24.21
N GLY A 219 12.14 -10.60 23.01
CA GLY A 219 10.85 -10.03 22.62
C GLY A 219 9.64 -10.65 23.33
N TRP A 220 8.46 -10.08 23.09
CA TRP A 220 7.20 -10.57 23.64
C TRP A 220 6.10 -10.57 22.57
N ALA A 221 5.07 -11.39 22.80
CA ALA A 221 3.90 -11.45 21.95
C ALA A 221 2.62 -11.53 22.77
N VAL A 222 1.58 -10.85 22.32
CA VAL A 222 0.26 -10.87 22.93
C VAL A 222 -0.84 -10.92 21.88
N THR A 223 -1.96 -11.50 22.27
CA THR A 223 -3.23 -11.42 21.54
C THR A 223 -4.23 -10.64 22.39
N VAL A 224 -4.87 -9.66 21.79
CA VAL A 224 -5.91 -8.81 22.39
C VAL A 224 -7.25 -9.15 21.75
N GLU A 225 -8.11 -9.79 22.52
CA GLU A 225 -9.45 -10.22 22.10
C GLU A 225 -10.49 -9.19 22.60
N PRO A 226 -11.18 -8.48 21.69
CA PRO A 226 -12.26 -7.58 22.09
C PRO A 226 -13.45 -8.37 22.63
N GLY A 227 -14.21 -7.75 23.55
CA GLY A 227 -15.40 -8.35 24.17
C GLY A 227 -16.60 -8.52 23.24
N SER A 228 -16.44 -8.25 21.94
CA SER A 228 -17.44 -8.47 20.89
C SER A 228 -16.83 -9.37 19.80
N PRO A 229 -17.52 -10.44 19.36
CA PRO A 229 -17.03 -11.32 18.30
C PRO A 229 -16.93 -10.62 16.93
N ASP A 230 -17.74 -9.58 16.73
CA ASP A 230 -17.79 -8.77 15.51
C ASP A 230 -16.73 -7.67 15.48
N ALA A 231 -15.93 -7.51 16.54
CA ALA A 231 -14.81 -6.59 16.58
C ALA A 231 -13.51 -7.29 16.13
N ALA A 232 -12.70 -6.60 15.34
CA ALA A 232 -11.45 -7.15 14.82
C ALA A 232 -10.46 -7.40 15.98
N PRO A 233 -10.00 -8.64 16.22
CA PRO A 233 -8.97 -8.88 17.21
C PRO A 233 -7.62 -8.28 16.77
N LEU A 234 -6.76 -8.02 17.74
CA LEU A 234 -5.37 -7.63 17.50
C LEU A 234 -4.42 -8.69 18.05
N ALA A 235 -3.29 -8.87 17.40
CA ALA A 235 -2.14 -9.52 18.00
C ALA A 235 -0.89 -8.68 17.72
N MET A 236 0.00 -8.58 18.69
CA MET A 236 1.25 -7.84 18.59
C MET A 236 2.40 -8.77 18.94
N ALA A 237 3.45 -8.72 18.14
CA ALA A 237 4.72 -9.37 18.42
C ALA A 237 5.81 -8.29 18.34
N VAL A 238 6.50 -8.10 19.44
CA VAL A 238 7.55 -7.10 19.62
C VAL A 238 8.88 -7.81 19.77
N SER A 239 9.87 -7.39 18.98
CA SER A 239 11.23 -7.89 19.08
C SER A 239 12.20 -6.71 18.98
N PRO A 240 13.21 -6.63 19.85
CA PRO A 240 14.22 -5.58 19.80
C PRO A 240 15.06 -5.62 18.51
N VAL A 241 15.04 -6.76 17.81
CA VAL A 241 15.81 -6.99 16.59
C VAL A 241 14.98 -6.77 15.33
N ARG A 242 13.68 -7.03 15.41
CA ARG A 242 12.75 -7.12 14.26
C ARG A 242 11.67 -6.05 14.24
N GLY A 243 11.61 -5.19 15.26
CA GLY A 243 10.59 -4.16 15.42
C GLY A 243 9.27 -4.73 15.94
N VAL A 244 8.15 -4.15 15.51
CA VAL A 244 6.80 -4.52 15.93
C VAL A 244 6.03 -5.08 14.74
N ALA A 245 5.47 -6.28 14.88
CA ALA A 245 4.51 -6.85 13.96
C ALA A 245 3.12 -6.85 14.58
N VAL A 246 2.14 -6.33 13.85
CA VAL A 246 0.74 -6.27 14.29
C VAL A 246 -0.10 -7.10 13.34
N ARG A 247 -0.97 -7.94 13.86
CA ARG A 247 -2.04 -8.58 13.09
C ARG A 247 -3.37 -8.02 13.53
N ALA A 248 -4.18 -7.58 12.57
CA ALA A 248 -5.55 -7.14 12.80
C ALA A 248 -6.54 -8.05 12.08
N GLY A 249 -7.70 -8.24 12.70
CA GLY A 249 -8.79 -9.01 12.12
C GLY A 249 -8.44 -10.49 11.96
N ALA A 250 -8.85 -11.04 10.82
CA ALA A 250 -8.65 -12.45 10.52
C ALA A 250 -7.24 -12.74 9.98
N LEU A 251 -6.67 -11.87 9.14
CA LEU A 251 -5.43 -12.18 8.41
C LEU A 251 -4.44 -11.02 8.27
N THR A 252 -4.87 -9.78 8.41
CA THR A 252 -4.04 -8.65 7.97
C THR A 252 -2.85 -8.40 8.89
N GLY A 253 -1.64 -8.62 8.39
CA GLY A 253 -0.39 -8.27 9.05
C GLY A 253 0.18 -6.91 8.61
N PHE A 254 0.69 -6.17 9.59
CA PHE A 254 1.45 -4.92 9.50
C PHE A 254 2.80 -5.10 10.20
N ARG A 255 3.83 -4.37 9.75
CA ARG A 255 5.17 -4.41 10.34
C ARG A 255 5.73 -3.00 10.42
N PHE A 256 6.40 -2.71 11.53
CA PHE A 256 6.98 -1.43 11.87
C PHE A 256 8.42 -1.65 12.36
N PRO A 257 9.43 -1.03 11.71
CA PRO A 257 9.33 -0.19 10.52
C PRO A 257 8.86 -0.98 9.28
N ALA A 258 8.23 -0.29 8.33
CA ALA A 258 7.69 -0.92 7.14
C ALA A 258 8.80 -1.26 6.12
N MET A 259 9.38 -2.46 6.24
CA MET A 259 10.44 -2.92 5.33
C MET A 259 9.93 -3.89 4.26
N PRO A 260 10.50 -3.86 3.03
CA PRO A 260 10.30 -4.90 2.03
C PRO A 260 10.67 -6.28 2.59
N ARG A 261 9.88 -7.30 2.23
CA ARG A 261 9.99 -8.66 2.78
C ARG A 261 11.34 -9.32 2.46
N ASP A 262 11.87 -9.07 1.27
CA ASP A 262 13.16 -9.54 0.77
C ASP A 262 14.34 -8.99 1.60
N VAL A 263 14.28 -7.72 2.01
CA VAL A 263 15.31 -7.11 2.88
C VAL A 263 15.29 -7.69 4.29
N PHE A 264 14.11 -8.13 4.76
CA PHE A 264 13.95 -8.64 6.12
C PHE A 264 14.41 -10.10 6.27
N GLU A 265 14.13 -10.95 5.28
CA GLU A 265 14.49 -12.38 5.32
C GLU A 265 16.02 -12.61 5.27
N GLU A 266 16.78 -11.70 4.65
CA GLU A 266 18.23 -11.84 4.48
C GLU A 266 19.07 -11.35 5.67
N HIS A 267 18.58 -10.39 6.47
CA HIS A 267 19.46 -9.65 7.37
C HIS A 267 19.37 -9.95 8.87
N HIS A 268 18.41 -10.77 9.34
CA HIS A 268 18.17 -11.17 10.75
C HIS A 268 18.01 -10.04 11.79
N ARG A 269 18.48 -8.82 11.51
CA ARG A 269 18.29 -7.54 12.20
C ARG A 269 17.66 -6.56 11.21
N LEU A 270 17.06 -5.48 11.73
CA LEU A 270 16.71 -4.29 10.94
C LEU A 270 17.98 -3.68 10.30
N ARG A 271 18.49 -4.29 9.23
CA ARG A 271 19.60 -3.77 8.43
C ARG A 271 19.15 -3.60 6.99
N ASN A 272 19.61 -2.53 6.35
CA ASN A 272 19.45 -2.37 4.91
C ASN A 272 20.39 -3.33 4.16
N PRO A 273 20.27 -3.47 2.82
CA PRO A 273 21.19 -4.29 2.02
C PRO A 273 22.68 -3.88 2.10
N ALA A 274 22.99 -2.69 2.63
CA ALA A 274 24.35 -2.24 2.90
C ALA A 274 24.84 -2.63 4.31
N GLY A 275 24.02 -3.33 5.10
CA GLY A 275 24.33 -3.75 6.46
C GLY A 275 24.14 -2.66 7.52
N GLU A 276 23.56 -1.51 7.21
CA GLU A 276 23.35 -0.42 8.18
C GLU A 276 22.09 -0.64 9.00
N VAL A 277 22.14 -0.33 10.30
CA VAL A 277 20.97 -0.43 11.18
C VAL A 277 19.89 0.56 10.74
N ILE A 278 18.68 0.07 10.53
CA ILE A 278 17.51 0.88 10.22
C ILE A 278 16.82 1.22 11.54
N TRP A 279 16.79 2.51 11.84
CA TRP A 279 16.09 3.04 13.00
C TRP A 279 14.67 3.47 12.63
N PRO A 280 13.69 3.33 13.54
CA PRO A 280 12.32 3.75 13.27
C PRO A 280 12.24 5.26 13.08
N THR A 281 11.51 5.70 12.06
CA THR A 281 11.23 7.11 11.79
C THR A 281 9.96 7.55 12.50
N GLU A 282 9.73 8.86 12.62
CA GLU A 282 8.45 9.41 13.12
C GLU A 282 7.24 8.85 12.35
N ALA A 283 7.40 8.57 11.06
CA ALA A 283 6.35 7.94 10.27
C ALA A 283 6.06 6.51 10.74
N ASP A 284 7.09 5.70 11.01
CA ASP A 284 6.91 4.33 11.52
C ASP A 284 6.23 4.31 12.90
N LEU A 285 6.64 5.22 13.79
CA LEU A 285 6.04 5.37 15.12
C LEU A 285 4.56 5.73 15.01
N ARG A 286 4.24 6.74 14.19
CA ARG A 286 2.87 7.19 13.94
C ARG A 286 2.01 6.11 13.27
N ASP A 287 2.55 5.40 12.29
CA ASP A 287 1.81 4.37 11.57
C ASP A 287 1.44 3.20 12.49
N LEU A 288 2.30 2.84 13.46
CA LEU A 288 1.96 1.86 14.50
C LEU A 288 0.78 2.33 15.35
N GLU A 289 0.83 3.56 15.89
CA GLU A 289 -0.23 4.15 16.71
C GLU A 289 -1.56 4.20 15.93
N GLN A 290 -1.54 4.77 14.73
CA GLN A 290 -2.72 4.93 13.90
C GLN A 290 -3.32 3.59 13.48
N THR A 291 -2.49 2.59 13.18
CA THR A 291 -2.98 1.25 12.83
C THR A 291 -3.73 0.62 14.00
N VAL A 292 -3.14 0.62 15.19
CA VAL A 292 -3.75 -0.01 16.38
C VAL A 292 -5.03 0.71 16.80
N LEU A 293 -5.00 2.04 16.85
CA LEU A 293 -6.16 2.85 17.23
C LEU A 293 -7.30 2.73 16.22
N ALA A 294 -7.01 2.80 14.91
CA ALA A 294 -8.02 2.63 13.87
C ALA A 294 -8.72 1.27 13.94
N VAL A 295 -8.01 0.19 14.28
CA VAL A 295 -8.63 -1.13 14.47
C VAL A 295 -9.58 -1.13 15.67
N ALA A 296 -9.13 -0.61 16.82
CA ALA A 296 -9.97 -0.53 18.03
C ALA A 296 -11.21 0.36 17.82
N GLU A 297 -11.09 1.41 17.02
CA GLU A 297 -12.17 2.33 16.67
C GLU A 297 -13.13 1.78 15.60
N GLY A 298 -12.88 0.59 15.06
CA GLY A 298 -13.72 -0.01 13.99
C GLY A 298 -13.50 0.61 12.61
N ARG A 299 -12.38 1.31 12.41
CA ARG A 299 -11.96 1.90 11.13
C ARG A 299 -11.14 0.93 10.27
N PHE A 300 -11.21 -0.36 10.57
CA PHE A 300 -10.53 -1.43 9.86
C PHE A 300 -11.56 -2.33 9.17
N ALA A 301 -11.30 -2.69 7.92
CA ALA A 301 -12.16 -3.58 7.15
C ALA A 301 -11.34 -4.67 6.46
N GLU A 302 -11.89 -5.87 6.36
CA GLU A 302 -11.35 -6.99 5.57
C GLU A 302 -12.45 -7.58 4.68
N ARG A 303 -12.10 -7.99 3.46
CA ARG A 303 -12.97 -8.77 2.58
C ARG A 303 -12.20 -9.78 1.75
N PHE A 304 -12.89 -10.80 1.28
CA PHE A 304 -12.38 -11.76 0.29
C PHE A 304 -13.05 -11.49 -1.05
N PRO A 305 -12.38 -10.81 -2.00
CA PRO A 305 -12.98 -10.42 -3.26
C PRO A 305 -13.07 -11.62 -4.22
N GLY A 306 -14.28 -12.16 -4.39
CA GLY A 306 -14.58 -13.12 -5.46
C GLY A 306 -14.13 -14.57 -5.19
N PRO A 307 -14.13 -15.41 -6.25
CA PRO A 307 -13.91 -16.86 -6.13
C PRO A 307 -12.44 -17.26 -5.97
N GLU A 308 -11.50 -16.31 -6.09
CA GLU A 308 -10.07 -16.59 -5.92
C GLU A 308 -9.77 -16.94 -4.45
N PRO A 309 -9.28 -18.16 -4.16
CA PRO A 309 -9.21 -18.67 -2.80
C PRO A 309 -8.13 -18.00 -1.94
N ASP A 310 -7.11 -17.40 -2.57
CA ASP A 310 -5.87 -16.92 -1.93
C ASP A 310 -5.76 -15.38 -1.86
N TRP A 311 -6.81 -14.64 -2.22
CA TRP A 311 -6.82 -13.18 -2.18
C TRP A 311 -7.72 -12.63 -1.07
N PHE A 312 -7.21 -11.62 -0.37
CA PHE A 312 -7.99 -10.82 0.54
C PHE A 312 -7.63 -9.33 0.41
N GLU A 313 -8.57 -8.49 0.78
CA GLU A 313 -8.44 -7.05 0.77
C GLU A 313 -8.62 -6.54 2.19
N HIS A 314 -7.86 -5.52 2.55
CA HIS A 314 -8.12 -4.77 3.76
C HIS A 314 -8.11 -3.28 3.48
N ALA A 315 -8.72 -2.53 4.39
CA ALA A 315 -8.67 -1.08 4.40
C ALA A 315 -8.59 -0.56 5.84
N LEU A 316 -7.92 0.58 5.98
CA LEU A 316 -7.82 1.35 7.21
C LEU A 316 -8.23 2.79 6.90
N ALA A 317 -9.17 3.32 7.67
CA ALA A 317 -9.49 4.74 7.67
C ALA A 317 -8.74 5.44 8.79
N TYR A 318 -8.03 6.52 8.46
CA TYR A 318 -7.36 7.40 9.41
C TYR A 318 -8.05 8.77 9.41
N GLU A 319 -7.84 9.58 10.45
CA GLU A 319 -8.48 10.90 10.60
C GLU A 319 -8.24 11.86 9.44
N ARG A 320 -7.13 11.71 8.70
CA ARG A 320 -6.76 12.57 7.56
C ARG A 320 -6.90 11.88 6.19
N GLY A 321 -7.50 10.68 6.14
CA GLY A 321 -7.76 9.94 4.91
C GLY A 321 -7.76 8.43 5.09
N ALA A 322 -8.31 7.70 4.12
CA ALA A 322 -8.34 6.23 4.14
C ALA A 322 -7.32 5.63 3.15
N GLY A 323 -6.73 4.49 3.54
CA GLY A 323 -5.89 3.65 2.70
C GLY A 323 -6.49 2.25 2.55
N SER A 324 -6.49 1.69 1.34
CA SER A 324 -6.87 0.29 1.10
C SER A 324 -5.76 -0.42 0.34
N THR A 325 -5.48 -1.66 0.75
CA THR A 325 -4.51 -2.52 0.07
C THR A 325 -5.14 -3.89 -0.19
N ARG A 326 -4.98 -4.40 -1.41
CA ARG A 326 -5.26 -5.81 -1.75
C ARG A 326 -3.99 -6.62 -1.54
N LYS A 327 -4.05 -7.69 -0.77
CA LYS A 327 -2.92 -8.58 -0.53
C LYS A 327 -3.28 -9.99 -1.01
N ARG A 328 -2.32 -10.63 -1.65
CA ARG A 328 -2.35 -12.09 -1.78
C ARG A 328 -1.95 -12.67 -0.43
N GLY A 329 -2.57 -13.76 0.01
CA GLY A 329 -2.18 -14.54 1.19
C GLY A 329 -0.84 -15.26 1.01
N GLY A 330 0.19 -14.54 0.56
CA GLY A 330 1.52 -15.09 0.32
C GLY A 330 2.12 -15.67 1.60
N GLY A 331 2.57 -16.91 1.53
CA GLY A 331 3.10 -17.67 2.67
C GLY A 331 2.13 -18.70 3.26
N LEU A 332 0.87 -18.74 2.80
CA LEU A 332 -0.15 -19.69 3.26
C LEU A 332 -0.39 -20.85 2.27
N HIS A 333 0.63 -21.23 1.48
CA HIS A 333 0.54 -22.31 0.49
C HIS A 333 0.68 -23.72 1.09
N THR A 334 0.68 -23.84 2.42
CA THR A 334 0.67 -25.11 3.15
C THR A 334 -0.76 -25.53 3.47
N ALA A 335 -0.99 -26.80 3.83
CA ALA A 335 -2.29 -27.27 4.28
C ALA A 335 -2.83 -26.43 5.46
N GLN A 336 -1.96 -26.13 6.43
CA GLN A 336 -2.26 -25.23 7.55
C GLN A 336 -2.61 -23.81 7.09
N GLY A 337 -1.93 -23.31 6.05
CA GLY A 337 -2.24 -22.00 5.47
C GLY A 337 -3.61 -21.95 4.80
N ALA A 338 -4.03 -23.02 4.14
CA ALA A 338 -5.36 -23.14 3.55
C ALA A 338 -6.47 -23.15 4.63
N GLU A 339 -6.26 -23.89 5.72
CA GLU A 339 -7.19 -23.89 6.87
C GLU A 339 -7.33 -22.50 7.50
N ILE A 340 -6.21 -21.77 7.65
CA ILE A 340 -6.22 -20.39 8.15
C ILE A 340 -7.02 -19.46 7.22
N LEU A 341 -6.85 -19.59 5.91
CA LEU A 341 -7.59 -18.80 4.92
C LEU A 341 -9.09 -19.11 4.95
N ASP A 342 -9.47 -20.38 5.08
CA ASP A 342 -10.88 -20.78 5.10
C ASP A 342 -11.58 -20.33 6.39
N ALA A 343 -10.92 -20.49 7.54
CA ALA A 343 -11.41 -19.97 8.82
C ALA A 343 -11.58 -18.45 8.79
N ALA A 344 -10.63 -17.73 8.20
CA ALA A 344 -10.70 -16.30 8.04
C ALA A 344 -11.85 -15.87 7.10
N ARG A 345 -12.03 -16.58 5.99
CA ARG A 345 -13.12 -16.35 5.03
C ARG A 345 -14.47 -16.55 5.69
N THR A 346 -14.65 -17.66 6.41
CA THR A 346 -15.87 -17.95 7.16
C THR A 346 -16.17 -16.86 8.19
N ARG A 347 -15.14 -16.43 8.93
CA ARG A 347 -15.30 -15.36 9.94
C ARG A 347 -15.72 -14.04 9.31
N VAL A 348 -15.04 -13.60 8.26
CA VAL A 348 -15.33 -12.33 7.58
C VAL A 348 -16.71 -12.37 6.91
N ALA A 349 -17.10 -13.50 6.31
CA ALA A 349 -18.43 -13.67 5.71
C ALA A 349 -19.58 -13.63 6.74
N GLY A 350 -19.31 -13.98 8.00
CA GLY A 350 -20.29 -13.89 9.09
C GLY A 350 -20.55 -12.48 9.59
N LEU A 351 -19.71 -11.49 9.24
CA LEU A 351 -19.86 -10.11 9.70
C LEU A 351 -20.92 -9.36 8.90
N GLN A 352 -22.05 -9.03 9.52
CA GLN A 352 -23.16 -8.35 8.83
C GLN A 352 -22.83 -6.91 8.40
N ARG A 353 -21.95 -6.22 9.13
CA ARG A 353 -21.59 -4.81 8.91
C ARG A 353 -20.07 -4.59 8.91
N GLY A 354 -19.32 -5.63 8.57
CA GLY A 354 -17.87 -5.65 8.74
C GLY A 354 -17.44 -5.59 10.21
N TRP A 355 -16.15 -5.35 10.44
CA TRP A 355 -15.59 -5.27 11.79
C TRP A 355 -16.12 -4.06 12.54
N GLN A 356 -16.70 -4.27 13.72
CA GLN A 356 -17.27 -3.23 14.55
C GLN A 356 -16.23 -2.60 15.49
N PRO A 357 -16.46 -1.35 15.96
CA PRO A 357 -15.67 -0.74 17.00
C PRO A 357 -15.65 -1.60 18.28
N TRP A 358 -14.52 -1.59 18.97
CA TRP A 358 -14.37 -2.33 20.22
C TRP A 358 -15.33 -1.79 21.29
N PRO A 359 -15.93 -2.66 22.12
CA PRO A 359 -16.76 -2.23 23.23
C PRO A 359 -15.90 -1.49 24.27
N LEU A 360 -16.40 -0.37 24.81
CA LEU A 360 -15.70 0.37 25.87
C LEU A 360 -15.68 -0.44 27.18
N ALA A 361 -14.65 -0.21 27.99
CA ALA A 361 -14.67 -0.59 29.40
C ALA A 361 -15.75 0.25 30.11
N GLY A 362 -16.56 -0.40 30.95
CA GLY A 362 -17.69 0.21 31.63
C GLY A 362 -17.30 1.08 32.82
#